data_AF-A0A0D0D9K3-F1
#
_entry.id   AF-A0A0D0D9K3-F1
#
_cell.length_a   1.000
_cell.length_b   1.000
_cell.length_c   1.000
_cell.angle_alpha   90.00
_cell.angle_beta   90.00
_cell.angle_gamma   90.00
#
_symmetry.space_group_name_H-M   'P 1'
#
loop_
_entity.id
_entity.type
_entity.pdbx_description
1 polymer ?
#
loop_
_entity_poly.entity_id
_entity_poly.type
_entity_poly.pdbx_seq_one_letter_code
_entity_poly.pdbx_strand_id
1 'polypeptide(L)'
;ASLRECCWILEIQILKLTTEHDCINTLFQQLRSTLGSQTLNSTNNPHTDPLLLTTSSEPRPTHLSHPKVQFWSHADYKAWKESPEYHASVRGTMPYLEDEDGQPISASELAEIRKTLRTGWHELVDRRLAPQSWGQLSASGCKIFHSLVESTHPIFKLGESGWKLNKLVTNDYASWKRTHIDDDGNPKLKGASSEEGEKFGQEDKAESADTKKRKFESKGKGKAADKRRKGECF
;
A
#
# COMPACT_ATOMS: atom_id res chain seq x y z
N ALA A 1 -45.86 7.20 -44.90
CA ALA A 1 -44.93 6.17 -45.40
C ALA A 1 -45.75 4.95 -45.77
N SER A 2 -45.57 4.42 -46.99
CA SER A 2 -46.23 3.16 -47.37
C SER A 2 -45.61 2.01 -46.56
N LEU A 3 -46.39 0.97 -46.25
CA LEU A 3 -45.88 -0.23 -45.55
C LEU A 3 -44.61 -0.78 -46.21
N ARG A 4 -44.54 -0.67 -47.53
CA ARG A 4 -43.40 -1.05 -48.36
C ARG A 4 -42.13 -0.25 -48.08
N GLU A 5 -42.24 1.07 -47.85
CA GLU A 5 -41.09 1.90 -47.47
C GLU A 5 -40.55 1.52 -46.08
N CYS A 6 -41.44 1.25 -45.12
CA CYS A 6 -41.01 0.82 -43.78
C CYS A 6 -40.30 -0.54 -43.80
N CYS A 7 -40.82 -1.50 -44.57
CA CYS A 7 -40.17 -2.80 -44.74
C CYS A 7 -38.76 -2.66 -45.36
N TRP A 8 -38.64 -1.85 -46.40
CA TRP A 8 -37.35 -1.61 -47.06
C TRP A 8 -36.31 -0.97 -46.14
N ILE A 9 -36.72 0.00 -45.31
CA ILE A 9 -35.83 0.64 -44.32
C ILE A 9 -35.34 -0.37 -43.28
N LEU A 10 -36.22 -1.25 -42.78
CA LEU A 10 -35.86 -2.28 -41.82
C LEU A 10 -34.88 -3.31 -42.41
N GLU A 11 -35.08 -3.71 -43.66
CA GLU A 11 -34.14 -4.61 -44.37
C GLU A 11 -32.73 -4.02 -44.43
N ILE A 12 -32.62 -2.73 -44.75
CA ILE A 12 -31.32 -2.03 -44.79
C ILE A 12 -30.67 -1.99 -43.39
N GLN A 13 -31.44 -1.73 -42.35
CA GLN A 13 -30.93 -1.67 -40.98
C GLN A 13 -30.45 -3.04 -40.49
N ILE A 14 -31.19 -4.11 -40.81
CA ILE A 14 -30.79 -5.48 -40.49
C ILE A 14 -29.49 -5.83 -41.20
N LEU A 15 -29.39 -5.53 -42.51
CA LEU A 15 -28.18 -5.78 -43.27
C LEU A 15 -26.96 -5.08 -42.66
N LYS A 16 -27.11 -3.80 -42.29
CA LYS A 16 -26.06 -3.02 -41.63
C LYS A 16 -25.63 -3.66 -40.30
N LEU A 17 -26.60 -4.01 -39.44
CA LEU A 17 -26.31 -4.66 -38.15
C LEU A 17 -25.59 -6.00 -38.32
N THR A 18 -25.98 -6.80 -39.31
CA THR A 18 -25.30 -8.06 -39.62
C THR A 18 -23.84 -7.82 -40.02
N THR A 19 -23.58 -6.83 -40.89
CA THR A 19 -22.21 -6.52 -41.30
C THR A 19 -21.33 -6.00 -40.14
N GLU A 20 -21.90 -5.20 -39.23
CA GLU A 20 -21.18 -4.72 -38.05
C GLU A 20 -20.84 -5.88 -37.10
N HIS A 21 -21.81 -6.77 -36.85
CA HIS A 21 -21.62 -7.96 -36.02
C HIS A 21 -20.54 -8.88 -36.58
N ASP A 22 -20.54 -9.12 -37.90
CA ASP A 22 -19.54 -9.98 -38.55
C ASP A 22 -18.14 -9.35 -38.53
N CYS A 23 -18.05 -8.02 -38.64
CA CYS A 23 -16.80 -7.28 -38.49
C CYS A 23 -16.24 -7.43 -37.07
N ILE A 24 -17.08 -7.24 -36.04
CA ILE A 24 -16.67 -7.41 -34.63
C ILE A 24 -16.20 -8.84 -34.37
N ASN A 25 -16.94 -9.84 -34.86
CA ASN A 25 -16.54 -11.24 -34.72
C ASN A 25 -15.22 -11.53 -35.43
N THR A 26 -15.01 -10.99 -36.62
CA THR A 26 -13.75 -11.15 -37.36
C THR A 26 -12.58 -10.54 -36.57
N LEU A 27 -12.73 -9.33 -36.05
CA LEU A 27 -11.72 -8.68 -35.22
C LEU A 27 -11.44 -9.48 -33.94
N PHE A 28 -12.48 -10.03 -33.31
CA PHE A 28 -12.31 -10.88 -32.13
C PHE A 28 -11.55 -12.18 -32.46
N GLN A 29 -11.85 -12.82 -33.59
CA GLN A 29 -11.12 -14.02 -34.03
C GLN A 29 -9.66 -13.70 -34.42
N GLN A 30 -9.41 -12.53 -35.02
CA GLN A 30 -8.06 -12.05 -35.29
C GLN A 30 -7.28 -11.82 -34.00
N LEU A 31 -7.87 -11.17 -33.00
CA LEU A 31 -7.26 -10.98 -31.68
C LEU A 31 -6.99 -12.33 -31.01
N ARG A 32 -7.94 -13.25 -31.05
CA ARG A 32 -7.79 -14.59 -30.47
C ARG A 32 -6.67 -15.39 -31.14
N SER A 33 -6.55 -15.31 -32.46
CA SER A 33 -5.48 -15.96 -33.23
C SER A 33 -4.12 -15.32 -32.96
N THR A 34 -4.09 -13.99 -32.83
CA THR A 34 -2.88 -13.22 -32.50
C THR A 34 -2.39 -13.52 -31.08
N LEU A 35 -3.32 -13.66 -30.13
CA LEU A 35 -3.00 -14.00 -28.74
C LEU A 35 -2.61 -15.47 -28.60
N GLY A 36 -3.27 -16.37 -29.34
CA GLY A 36 -2.95 -17.80 -29.39
C GLY A 36 -1.59 -18.09 -30.05
N SER A 37 -1.16 -17.26 -31.01
CA SER A 37 0.14 -17.42 -31.68
C SER A 37 1.31 -16.87 -30.86
N GLN A 38 1.06 -16.01 -29.87
CA GLN A 38 2.08 -15.49 -28.95
C GLN A 38 2.47 -16.47 -27.84
N THR A 39 1.74 -17.59 -27.65
CA THR A 39 2.02 -18.51 -26.53
C THR A 39 3.11 -19.55 -26.82
N LEU A 40 3.64 -19.63 -28.05
CA LEU A 40 4.66 -20.63 -28.40
C LEU A 40 5.89 -20.10 -29.14
N ASN A 41 5.92 -18.80 -29.50
CA ASN A 41 7.02 -18.24 -30.26
C ASN A 41 7.64 -17.05 -29.54
N SER A 42 8.78 -17.34 -28.90
CA SER A 42 9.93 -16.44 -28.73
C SER A 42 9.72 -15.14 -27.94
N THR A 43 10.34 -15.12 -26.76
CA THR A 43 11.38 -14.15 -26.41
C THR A 43 11.45 -12.91 -27.31
N ASN A 44 11.14 -11.74 -26.72
CA ASN A 44 11.34 -10.35 -27.17
C ASN A 44 10.04 -9.55 -27.31
N ASN A 45 9.47 -9.12 -26.19
CA ASN A 45 8.60 -7.94 -26.15
C ASN A 45 8.90 -7.12 -24.89
N PRO A 46 9.21 -5.81 -24.96
CA PRO A 46 9.68 -5.01 -23.82
C PRO A 46 8.54 -4.34 -23.02
N HIS A 47 7.34 -4.93 -22.95
CA HIS A 47 6.23 -4.32 -22.20
C HIS A 47 5.26 -5.34 -21.56
N THR A 48 5.75 -6.51 -21.18
CA THR A 48 5.13 -7.30 -20.12
C THR A 48 5.75 -6.86 -18.81
N ASP A 49 4.96 -6.22 -17.95
CA ASP A 49 5.36 -5.86 -16.60
C ASP A 49 5.99 -7.08 -15.90
N PRO A 50 7.31 -7.07 -15.61
CA PRO A 50 8.01 -8.20 -14.99
C PRO A 50 7.38 -8.58 -13.64
N LEU A 51 6.66 -7.65 -13.01
CA LEU A 51 6.02 -7.82 -11.71
C LEU A 51 4.78 -8.74 -11.73
N LEU A 52 4.18 -9.01 -12.91
CA LEU A 52 3.01 -9.89 -13.02
C LEU A 52 3.36 -11.35 -13.34
N LEU A 53 4.60 -11.63 -13.78
CA LEU A 53 5.01 -12.96 -14.22
C LEU A 53 5.72 -13.78 -13.13
N THR A 54 5.92 -13.22 -11.94
CA THR A 54 6.56 -13.91 -10.81
C THR A 54 5.56 -14.73 -10.01
N THR A 55 4.86 -15.66 -10.65
CA THR A 55 4.33 -16.83 -9.93
C THR A 55 5.48 -17.82 -9.74
N SER A 56 6.41 -17.49 -8.83
CA SER A 56 7.32 -18.49 -8.28
C SER A 56 6.45 -19.53 -7.55
N SER A 57 6.44 -20.75 -8.08
CA SER A 57 5.66 -21.90 -7.63
C SER A 57 6.16 -22.48 -6.29
N GLU A 58 6.90 -21.70 -5.50
CA GLU A 58 7.32 -22.15 -4.18
C GLU A 58 6.11 -22.30 -3.25
N PRO A 59 6.00 -23.42 -2.53
CA PRO A 59 4.91 -23.61 -1.59
C PRO A 59 4.98 -22.50 -0.52
N ARG A 60 3.83 -21.87 -0.23
CA ARG A 60 3.77 -20.84 0.81
C ARG A 60 4.23 -21.43 2.15
N PRO A 61 5.10 -20.73 2.90
CA PRO A 61 5.49 -21.15 4.25
C PRO A 61 4.28 -21.45 5.12
N THR A 62 4.39 -22.51 5.91
CA THR A 62 3.39 -22.91 6.92
C THR A 62 4.03 -23.00 8.30
N HIS A 63 3.20 -23.01 9.35
CA HIS A 63 3.65 -23.20 10.72
C HIS A 63 4.49 -24.48 10.92
N LEU A 64 4.26 -25.53 10.12
CA LEU A 64 5.06 -26.76 10.18
C LEU A 64 6.48 -26.54 9.64
N SER A 65 6.61 -25.76 8.56
CA SER A 65 7.91 -25.46 7.95
C SER A 65 8.74 -24.45 8.74
N HIS A 66 8.10 -23.49 9.42
CA HIS A 66 8.78 -22.47 10.23
C HIS A 66 8.18 -22.41 11.64
N PRO A 67 8.43 -23.43 12.48
CA PRO A 67 7.80 -23.57 13.79
C PRO A 67 8.26 -22.52 14.81
N LYS A 68 9.33 -21.77 14.51
CA LYS A 68 9.85 -20.70 15.38
C LYS A 68 9.09 -19.38 15.21
N VAL A 69 8.43 -19.17 14.08
CA VAL A 69 7.60 -17.98 13.83
C VAL A 69 6.37 -18.06 14.72
N GLN A 70 6.15 -17.05 15.55
CA GLN A 70 5.10 -17.05 16.57
C GLN A 70 3.80 -16.47 16.04
N PHE A 71 3.90 -15.42 15.23
CA PHE A 71 2.72 -14.64 14.82
C PHE A 71 2.32 -15.00 13.39
N TRP A 72 1.68 -16.16 13.21
CA TRP A 72 1.19 -16.57 11.89
C TRP A 72 -0.08 -15.86 11.48
N SER A 73 -0.95 -15.55 12.45
CA SER A 73 -2.18 -14.79 12.27
C SER A 73 -2.18 -13.51 13.12
N HIS A 74 -3.06 -12.57 12.76
CA HIS A 74 -3.27 -11.38 13.58
C HIS A 74 -3.89 -11.73 14.95
N ALA A 75 -4.54 -12.89 15.08
CA ALA A 75 -5.09 -13.37 16.35
C ALA A 75 -3.98 -13.79 17.31
N ASP A 76 -2.95 -14.50 16.82
CA ASP A 76 -1.79 -14.91 17.62
C ASP A 76 -1.09 -13.68 18.22
N TYR A 77 -0.88 -12.66 17.39
CA TYR A 77 -0.28 -11.40 17.83
C TYR A 77 -1.12 -10.67 18.89
N LYS A 78 -2.46 -10.65 18.73
CA LYS A 78 -3.35 -10.06 19.74
C LYS A 78 -3.31 -10.84 21.04
N ALA A 79 -3.38 -12.17 21.00
CA ALA A 79 -3.32 -13.01 22.19
C ALA A 79 -2.01 -12.79 22.95
N TRP A 80 -0.89 -12.73 22.24
CA TRP A 80 0.41 -12.41 22.82
C TRP A 80 0.45 -11.02 23.45
N LYS A 81 -0.16 -10.00 22.82
CA LYS A 81 -0.20 -8.64 23.36
C LYS A 81 -0.91 -8.52 24.71
N GLU A 82 -1.87 -9.39 24.98
CA GLU A 82 -2.58 -9.46 26.27
C GLU A 82 -1.84 -10.34 27.31
N SER A 83 -0.77 -11.01 26.92
CA SER A 83 0.00 -11.89 27.81
C SER A 83 0.99 -11.10 28.69
N PRO A 84 1.39 -11.65 29.85
CA PRO A 84 2.46 -11.07 30.66
C PRO A 84 3.80 -10.94 29.90
N GLU A 85 4.03 -11.81 28.91
CA GLU A 85 5.24 -11.81 28.09
C GLU A 85 5.38 -10.51 27.29
N TYR A 86 4.27 -9.93 26.83
CA TYR A 86 4.30 -8.64 26.13
C TYR A 86 4.92 -7.53 26.98
N HIS A 87 4.55 -7.48 28.26
CA HIS A 87 5.05 -6.46 29.19
C HIS A 87 6.52 -6.66 29.58
N ALA A 88 7.02 -7.90 29.52
CA ALA A 88 8.41 -8.24 29.77
C ALA A 88 9.29 -8.21 28.51
N SER A 89 8.69 -8.06 27.32
CA SER A 89 9.36 -8.23 26.04
C SER A 89 10.20 -7.01 25.62
N VAL A 90 11.39 -7.29 25.07
CA VAL A 90 12.30 -6.29 24.49
C VAL A 90 12.22 -6.27 22.94
N ARG A 91 11.16 -6.84 22.34
CA ARG A 91 11.02 -7.09 20.89
C ARG A 91 10.81 -5.84 20.00
N GLY A 92 11.04 -4.63 20.53
CA GLY A 92 10.99 -3.38 19.75
C GLY A 92 9.60 -2.93 19.31
N THR A 93 9.54 -1.98 18.36
CA THR A 93 8.31 -1.28 17.95
C THR A 93 7.38 -2.11 17.07
N MET A 94 7.92 -3.10 16.34
CA MET A 94 7.15 -3.96 15.43
C MET A 94 7.44 -5.44 15.69
N PRO A 95 7.10 -5.94 16.90
CA PRO A 95 7.48 -7.27 17.36
C PRO A 95 6.87 -8.42 16.55
N TYR A 96 5.87 -8.13 15.72
CA TYR A 96 5.20 -9.09 14.86
C TYR A 96 5.92 -9.35 13.53
N LEU A 97 6.90 -8.53 13.17
CA LEU A 97 7.74 -8.73 12.00
C LEU A 97 8.91 -9.63 12.43
N GLU A 98 8.70 -10.94 12.25
CA GLU A 98 9.64 -11.99 12.62
C GLU A 98 10.27 -12.62 11.39
N ASP A 99 11.59 -12.82 11.41
CA ASP A 99 12.31 -13.61 10.42
C ASP A 99 11.96 -15.11 10.49
N GLU A 100 12.63 -15.93 9.67
CA GLU A 100 12.42 -17.38 9.61
C GLU A 100 12.74 -18.10 10.94
N ASP A 101 13.59 -17.49 11.77
CA ASP A 101 13.99 -17.97 13.09
C ASP A 101 13.10 -17.45 14.23
N GLY A 102 12.03 -16.71 13.90
CA GLY A 102 11.12 -16.14 14.89
C GLY A 102 11.70 -14.94 15.64
N GLN A 103 12.81 -14.37 15.16
CA GLN A 103 13.42 -13.19 15.77
C GLN A 103 12.82 -11.90 15.18
N PRO A 104 12.63 -10.85 15.99
CA PRO A 104 12.20 -9.56 15.46
C PRO A 104 13.21 -9.01 14.46
N ILE A 105 12.74 -8.42 13.38
CA ILE A 105 13.62 -7.74 12.42
C ILE A 105 14.38 -6.57 13.05
N SER A 106 15.57 -6.34 12.53
CA SER A 106 16.39 -5.20 12.92
C SER A 106 15.82 -3.87 12.41
N ALA A 107 16.27 -2.76 13.01
CA ALA A 107 15.88 -1.42 12.57
C ALA A 107 16.36 -1.12 11.12
N SER A 108 17.50 -1.68 10.71
CA SER A 108 18.04 -1.53 9.36
C SER A 108 17.16 -2.25 8.34
N GLU A 109 16.77 -3.49 8.59
CA GLU A 109 15.85 -4.25 7.72
C GLU A 109 14.49 -3.56 7.62
N LEU A 110 13.95 -3.05 8.73
CA LEU A 110 12.70 -2.28 8.71
C LEU A 110 12.83 -1.01 7.84
N ALA A 111 14.00 -0.37 7.81
CA ALA A 111 14.24 0.78 6.96
C ALA A 111 14.23 0.38 5.47
N GLU A 112 14.85 -0.74 5.11
CA GLU A 112 14.83 -1.29 3.74
C GLU A 112 13.41 -1.71 3.32
N ILE A 113 12.66 -2.38 4.20
CA ILE A 113 11.25 -2.69 3.97
C ILE A 113 10.47 -1.42 3.64
N ARG A 114 10.60 -0.37 4.45
CA ARG A 114 9.89 0.90 4.22
C ARG A 114 10.30 1.58 2.92
N LYS A 115 11.55 1.45 2.48
CA LYS A 115 11.96 1.94 1.15
C LYS A 115 11.18 1.20 0.07
N THR A 116 11.11 -0.13 0.12
CA THR A 116 10.32 -0.93 -0.82
C THR A 116 8.82 -0.59 -0.78
N LEU A 117 8.23 -0.38 0.41
CA LEU A 117 6.82 0.04 0.52
C LEU A 117 6.58 1.36 -0.21
N ARG A 118 7.46 2.35 -0.03
CA ARG A 118 7.34 3.66 -0.71
C ARG A 118 7.45 3.51 -2.22
N THR A 119 8.40 2.70 -2.71
CA THR A 119 8.49 2.36 -4.14
C THR A 119 7.19 1.75 -4.64
N GLY A 120 6.62 0.80 -3.89
CA GLY A 120 5.33 0.20 -4.24
C GLY A 120 4.17 1.19 -4.25
N TRP A 121 4.16 2.18 -3.36
CA TRP A 121 3.14 3.23 -3.37
C TRP A 121 3.28 4.17 -4.57
N HIS A 122 4.50 4.55 -4.93
CA HIS A 122 4.75 5.32 -6.15
C HIS A 122 4.27 4.56 -7.39
N GLU A 123 4.58 3.27 -7.49
CA GLU A 123 4.11 2.41 -8.58
C GLU A 123 2.57 2.39 -8.68
N LEU A 124 1.89 2.33 -7.53
CA LEU A 124 0.43 2.39 -7.50
C LEU A 124 -0.10 3.75 -7.97
N VAL A 125 0.57 4.86 -7.62
CA VAL A 125 0.18 6.20 -8.07
C VAL A 125 0.37 6.35 -9.58
N ASP A 126 1.52 5.93 -10.10
CA ASP A 126 1.85 6.02 -11.53
C ASP A 126 0.85 5.24 -12.39
N ARG A 127 0.37 4.10 -11.87
CA ARG A 127 -0.67 3.27 -12.51
C ARG A 127 -2.11 3.74 -12.24
N ARG A 128 -2.31 4.81 -11.48
CA ARG A 128 -3.64 5.28 -11.03
C ARG A 128 -4.45 4.21 -10.26
N LEU A 129 -3.74 3.41 -9.47
CA LEU A 129 -4.28 2.34 -8.61
C LEU A 129 -4.15 2.66 -7.11
N ALA A 130 -3.49 3.77 -6.75
CA ALA A 130 -3.32 4.19 -5.37
C ALA A 130 -4.69 4.49 -4.72
N PRO A 131 -5.01 3.87 -3.57
CA PRO A 131 -6.32 4.02 -2.97
C PRO A 131 -6.40 5.22 -2.04
N GLN A 132 -7.61 5.72 -1.80
CA GLN A 132 -7.84 6.80 -0.84
C GLN A 132 -7.53 6.37 0.60
N SER A 133 -7.78 5.12 0.94
CA SER A 133 -7.34 4.47 2.18
C SER A 133 -6.80 3.08 1.86
N TRP A 134 -5.86 2.56 2.65
CA TRP A 134 -5.25 1.27 2.33
C TRP A 134 -6.28 0.13 2.21
N GLY A 135 -7.33 0.15 3.05
CA GLY A 135 -8.42 -0.83 2.99
C GLY A 135 -9.28 -0.77 1.71
N GLN A 136 -9.11 0.25 0.86
CA GLN A 136 -9.80 0.40 -0.42
C GLN A 136 -8.90 0.07 -1.63
N LEU A 137 -7.74 -0.56 -1.39
CA LEU A 137 -6.86 -0.99 -2.48
C LEU A 137 -7.59 -1.99 -3.40
N SER A 138 -7.55 -1.72 -4.70
CA SER A 138 -8.15 -2.58 -5.71
C SER A 138 -7.47 -3.96 -5.74
N ALA A 139 -8.16 -4.99 -6.25
CA ALA A 139 -7.58 -6.33 -6.37
C ALA A 139 -6.31 -6.35 -7.25
N SER A 140 -6.26 -5.56 -8.32
CA SER A 140 -5.07 -5.42 -9.17
C SER A 140 -3.93 -4.71 -8.43
N GLY A 141 -4.23 -3.61 -7.73
CA GLY A 141 -3.24 -2.91 -6.90
C GLY A 141 -2.68 -3.79 -5.79
N CYS A 142 -3.54 -4.58 -5.15
CA CYS A 142 -3.15 -5.56 -4.14
C CYS A 142 -2.18 -6.60 -4.70
N LYS A 143 -2.48 -7.19 -5.87
CA LYS A 143 -1.58 -8.15 -6.53
C LYS A 143 -0.22 -7.54 -6.87
N ILE A 144 -0.19 -6.35 -7.47
CA ILE A 144 1.05 -5.66 -7.84
C ILE A 144 1.88 -5.38 -6.58
N PHE A 145 1.25 -4.81 -5.55
CA PHE A 145 1.93 -4.42 -4.33
C PHE A 145 2.44 -5.63 -3.54
N HIS A 146 1.61 -6.66 -3.34
CA HIS A 146 2.02 -7.88 -2.68
C HIS A 146 3.12 -8.61 -3.45
N SER A 147 3.02 -8.70 -4.79
CA SER A 147 4.07 -9.31 -5.63
C SER A 147 5.42 -8.63 -5.39
N LEU A 148 5.46 -7.30 -5.49
CA LEU A 148 6.67 -6.50 -5.29
C LEU A 148 7.27 -6.68 -3.88
N VAL A 149 6.44 -6.58 -2.84
CA VAL A 149 6.92 -6.58 -1.47
C VAL A 149 7.29 -7.99 -1.01
N GLU A 150 6.47 -9.00 -1.31
CA GLU A 150 6.75 -10.40 -0.93
C GLU A 150 7.90 -11.01 -1.74
N SER A 151 8.17 -10.55 -2.97
CA SER A 151 9.36 -10.98 -3.72
C SER A 151 10.65 -10.36 -3.18
N THR A 152 10.59 -9.13 -2.67
CA THR A 152 11.77 -8.42 -2.14
C THR A 152 12.04 -8.80 -0.68
N HIS A 153 10.97 -9.01 0.10
CA HIS A 153 11.02 -9.27 1.53
C HIS A 153 10.18 -10.52 1.86
N PRO A 154 10.78 -11.73 1.76
CA PRO A 154 10.07 -12.99 1.97
C PRO A 154 9.41 -13.14 3.36
N ILE A 155 9.83 -12.35 4.34
CA ILE A 155 9.21 -12.25 5.68
C ILE A 155 7.69 -12.03 5.63
N PHE A 156 7.18 -11.32 4.61
CA PHE A 156 5.75 -11.09 4.48
C PHE A 156 4.97 -12.32 3.99
N LYS A 157 5.66 -13.36 3.52
CA LYS A 157 5.08 -14.69 3.27
C LYS A 157 4.92 -15.51 4.55
N LEU A 158 5.64 -15.17 5.64
CA LEU A 158 5.56 -15.79 6.96
C LEU A 158 4.34 -15.28 7.74
N GLY A 159 3.16 -15.44 7.17
CA GLY A 159 1.91 -15.01 7.78
C GLY A 159 0.72 -15.31 6.89
N GLU A 160 -0.41 -15.63 7.53
CA GLU A 160 -1.65 -15.94 6.87
C GLU A 160 -2.24 -14.70 6.20
N SER A 161 -2.67 -14.85 4.95
CA SER A 161 -3.37 -13.81 4.19
C SER A 161 -2.66 -12.44 4.17
N GLY A 162 -1.33 -12.43 4.26
CA GLY A 162 -0.52 -11.20 4.23
C GLY A 162 -0.82 -10.23 5.39
N TRP A 163 -1.32 -10.72 6.53
CA TRP A 163 -1.78 -9.85 7.62
C TRP A 163 -0.65 -8.95 8.17
N LYS A 164 0.59 -9.44 8.22
CA LYS A 164 1.78 -8.67 8.66
C LYS A 164 2.00 -7.46 7.76
N LEU A 165 1.96 -7.68 6.44
CA LEU A 165 2.10 -6.61 5.47
C LEU A 165 0.96 -5.60 5.62
N ASN A 166 -0.28 -6.08 5.63
CA ASN A 166 -1.48 -5.25 5.78
C ASN A 166 -1.45 -4.40 7.07
N LYS A 167 -0.98 -4.96 8.18
CA LYS A 167 -0.84 -4.23 9.45
C LYS A 167 0.17 -3.09 9.34
N LEU A 168 1.33 -3.35 8.72
CA LEU A 168 2.40 -2.38 8.55
C LEU A 168 1.96 -1.21 7.67
N VAL A 169 1.47 -1.51 6.47
CA VAL A 169 1.09 -0.51 5.47
C VAL A 169 -0.12 0.32 5.88
N THR A 170 -1.07 -0.23 6.66
CA THR A 170 -2.23 0.55 7.12
C THR A 170 -1.81 1.80 7.89
N ASN A 171 -0.76 1.70 8.70
CA ASN A 171 -0.22 2.84 9.46
C ASN A 171 0.70 3.72 8.61
N ASP A 172 1.64 3.10 7.89
CA ASP A 172 2.69 3.84 7.20
C ASP A 172 2.16 4.54 5.93
N TYR A 173 1.18 3.93 5.22
CA TYR A 173 0.57 4.50 4.03
C TYR A 173 -0.18 5.80 4.33
N ALA A 174 -0.97 5.84 5.40
CA ALA A 174 -1.73 7.05 5.77
C ALA A 174 -0.81 8.24 6.03
N SER A 175 0.36 7.99 6.62
CA SER A 175 1.38 9.00 6.88
C SER A 175 2.03 9.49 5.59
N TRP A 176 2.42 8.57 4.70
CA TRP A 176 3.03 8.90 3.41
C TRP A 176 2.06 9.60 2.46
N LYS A 177 0.82 9.11 2.36
CA LYS A 177 -0.23 9.70 1.51
C LYS A 177 -0.41 11.18 1.80
N ARG A 178 -0.47 11.56 3.08
CA ARG A 178 -0.68 12.96 3.51
C ARG A 178 0.35 13.92 2.89
N THR A 179 1.58 13.47 2.68
CA THR A 179 2.66 14.29 2.12
C THR A 179 2.82 14.15 0.61
N HIS A 180 2.35 13.07 -0.01
CA HIS A 180 2.64 12.75 -1.42
C HIS A 180 1.42 12.74 -2.36
N ILE A 181 0.20 12.57 -1.85
CA ILE A 181 -1.02 12.46 -2.66
C ILE A 181 -2.02 13.51 -2.19
N ASP A 182 -2.59 14.27 -3.14
CA ASP A 182 -3.68 15.22 -2.87
C ASP A 182 -5.03 14.51 -2.65
N ASP A 183 -6.08 15.29 -2.41
CA ASP A 183 -7.42 14.75 -2.14
C ASP A 183 -8.02 14.05 -3.38
N ASP A 184 -7.57 14.45 -4.58
CA ASP A 184 -8.01 13.88 -5.86
C ASP A 184 -7.24 12.60 -6.25
N GLY A 185 -6.23 12.20 -5.48
CA GLY A 185 -5.44 11.00 -5.75
C GLY A 185 -4.25 11.22 -6.69
N ASN A 186 -3.90 12.48 -6.99
CA ASN A 186 -2.76 12.81 -7.82
C ASN A 186 -1.50 13.06 -6.97
N PRO A 187 -0.30 12.85 -7.54
CA PRO A 187 0.93 13.26 -6.89
C PRO A 187 0.91 14.75 -6.58
N LYS A 188 1.23 15.12 -5.34
CA LYS A 188 1.39 16.53 -4.97
C LYS A 188 2.58 17.12 -5.73
N LEU A 189 2.32 18.12 -6.56
CA LEU A 189 3.38 18.91 -7.18
C LEU A 189 4.14 19.65 -6.08
N LYS A 190 5.44 19.37 -5.97
CA LYS A 190 6.35 20.08 -5.06
C LYS A 190 6.37 21.54 -5.52
N GLY A 191 5.63 22.39 -4.83
CA GLY A 191 5.59 23.82 -5.12
C GLY A 191 7.00 24.41 -5.06
N ALA A 192 7.31 25.31 -5.99
CA ALA A 192 8.58 26.02 -6.11
C ALA A 192 8.86 26.97 -4.92
N SER A 193 8.99 26.43 -3.72
CA SER A 193 9.56 27.12 -2.57
C SER A 193 10.35 26.13 -1.72
N SER A 194 11.65 26.42 -1.65
CA SER A 194 12.71 25.75 -0.89
C SER A 194 13.34 24.52 -1.55
N GLU A 195 14.30 24.82 -2.43
CA GLU A 195 15.48 23.98 -2.62
C GLU A 195 16.15 23.75 -1.27
N GLU A 196 16.08 22.53 -0.74
CA GLU A 196 17.19 21.92 -0.02
C GLU A 196 17.30 20.47 -0.49
N GLY A 197 18.49 20.14 -1.02
CA GLY A 197 18.76 18.92 -1.77
C GLY A 197 18.55 17.64 -0.97
N GLU A 198 17.87 16.68 -1.59
CA GLU A 198 17.81 15.30 -1.12
C GLU A 198 19.19 14.65 -1.31
N LYS A 199 19.99 14.66 -0.23
CA LYS A 199 21.22 13.88 -0.12
C LYS A 199 20.86 12.43 0.25
N PHE A 200 21.18 11.52 -0.66
CA PHE A 200 21.35 10.09 -0.39
C PHE A 200 22.61 9.93 0.48
N GLY A 201 22.49 9.34 1.67
CA GLY A 201 23.65 9.19 2.57
C GLY A 201 23.35 8.40 3.85
N GLN A 202 24.01 7.24 3.94
CA GLN A 202 24.29 6.38 5.09
C GLN A 202 24.90 7.15 6.29
N GLU A 203 24.54 6.78 7.51
CA GLU A 203 25.40 6.16 8.56
C GLU A 203 24.91 6.44 10.01
N ASP A 204 25.35 5.53 10.87
CA ASP A 204 24.92 5.23 12.23
C ASP A 204 25.34 6.20 13.35
N LYS A 205 24.76 5.90 14.53
CA LYS A 205 25.22 6.11 15.92
C LYS A 205 24.73 7.33 16.73
N ALA A 206 23.86 6.97 17.69
CA ALA A 206 23.99 7.12 19.15
C ALA A 206 24.00 8.51 19.82
N GLU A 207 22.98 8.66 20.68
CA GLU A 207 22.99 9.22 22.05
C GLU A 207 23.27 10.72 22.29
N SER A 208 22.26 11.45 22.80
CA SER A 208 22.27 12.09 24.13
C SER A 208 21.37 13.35 24.22
N ALA A 209 20.53 13.34 25.25
CA ALA A 209 20.03 14.41 26.11
C ALA A 209 19.67 15.83 25.56
N ASP A 210 18.39 16.16 25.76
CA ASP A 210 17.89 17.32 26.53
C ASP A 210 18.48 18.71 26.25
N THR A 211 17.71 19.62 25.61
CA THR A 211 17.27 20.87 26.28
C THR A 211 16.29 21.74 25.48
N LYS A 212 15.39 22.38 26.25
CA LYS A 212 14.86 23.76 26.14
C LYS A 212 13.67 24.09 25.20
N LYS A 213 12.49 24.05 25.83
CA LYS A 213 11.58 25.20 26.10
C LYS A 213 11.84 26.49 25.30
N ARG A 214 10.83 26.96 24.55
CA ARG A 214 10.50 28.39 24.44
C ARG A 214 8.99 28.62 24.55
N LYS A 215 8.65 29.57 25.42
CA LYS A 215 7.33 30.11 25.76
C LYS A 215 7.31 31.57 25.27
N PHE A 216 6.23 32.01 24.62
CA PHE A 216 5.75 33.40 24.67
C PHE A 216 4.30 33.44 24.11
N GLU A 217 3.27 33.52 24.96
CA GLU A 217 2.54 34.74 25.41
C GLU A 217 1.66 35.37 24.30
N SER A 218 0.32 35.31 24.41
CA SER A 218 -0.60 36.03 25.32
C SER A 218 -1.17 37.31 24.69
N LYS A 219 -2.51 37.33 24.51
CA LYS A 219 -3.31 38.56 24.48
C LYS A 219 -4.60 38.32 25.25
N GLY A 220 -4.70 38.92 26.42
CA GLY A 220 -5.89 38.94 27.25
C GLY A 220 -6.85 40.09 26.92
N LYS A 221 -8.03 40.02 27.53
CA LYS A 221 -8.95 41.10 28.01
C LYS A 221 -10.26 40.37 28.41
N GLY A 222 -10.85 40.54 29.58
CA GLY A 222 -10.58 41.33 30.77
C GLY A 222 -11.82 41.37 31.68
N LYS A 223 -11.59 41.60 32.98
CA LYS A 223 -12.49 42.19 34.02
C LYS A 223 -13.78 41.40 34.35
N ALA A 224 -14.30 41.34 35.58
CA ALA A 224 -14.23 42.20 36.77
C ALA A 224 -14.51 41.36 38.04
N ALA A 225 -13.87 41.64 39.19
CA ALA A 225 -14.48 42.27 40.40
C ALA A 225 -15.40 41.31 41.20
N ASP A 226 -15.41 41.15 42.52
CA ASP A 226 -15.14 42.06 43.66
C ASP A 226 -15.27 41.22 44.98
N LYS A 227 -14.79 41.79 46.10
CA LYS A 227 -15.07 41.50 47.54
C LYS A 227 -14.37 40.30 48.21
N ARG A 228 -13.41 40.55 49.13
CA ARG A 228 -13.53 40.84 50.59
C ARG A 228 -14.01 39.60 51.37
N ARG A 229 -13.48 39.13 52.50
CA ARG A 229 -12.55 39.56 53.59
C ARG A 229 -12.16 38.25 54.35
N LYS A 230 -10.90 38.01 54.71
CA LYS A 230 -10.26 38.20 56.04
C LYS A 230 -10.63 37.18 57.14
N GLY A 231 -9.62 36.40 57.58
CA GLY A 231 -9.39 35.84 58.94
C GLY A 231 -10.31 34.69 59.40
N GLU A 232 -9.93 33.74 60.26
CA GLU A 232 -8.79 33.56 61.17
C GLU A 232 -8.70 32.07 61.61
N CYS A 233 -7.49 31.69 62.06
CA CYS A 233 -7.09 30.83 63.21
C CYS A 233 -8.12 29.83 63.80
N PHE A 234 -7.79 28.58 64.15
CA PHE A 234 -6.57 27.94 64.67
C PHE A 234 -6.42 26.52 64.12
#